data_AF-A0A2H0QEZ8-F1
#
_entry.id   AF-A0A2H0QEZ8-F1
#
_cell.length_a   1.000
_cell.length_b   1.000
_cell.length_c   1.000
_cell.angle_alpha   90.00
_cell.angle_beta   90.00
_cell.angle_gamma   90.00
#
_symmetry.space_group_name_H-M   'P 1'
#
loop_
_entity.id
_entity.type
_entity.pdbx_description
1 polymer ?
#
loop_
_entity_poly.entity_id
_entity_poly.type
_entity_poly.pdbx_seq_one_letter_code
_entity_poly.pdbx_strand_id
1 'polypeptide(L)'
;MLRSLSKYVINLLIAYLERPSSHQFELATVNIDKLIKTLQPGDVLLVEGKQKFSSAIKYLTQSNWSHAALYIGNGVIIEADLKLGVIKTEIEKYQDYHTRICRPINISDSDLGLIVHFIEAREGLTYDIKNIFDLAKFLFPAPPVPLRWKRKMLEMGSQDPTKVICSSIIALAFQSIKYPILPIEKCIKGRKEYTTRHHSFFTPSDFDRSPFFQIIKPTLAGVFDYKDIPWIMHSNT
;
A
#
# COMPACT_ATOMS: atom_id res chain seq x y z
N MET A 1 8.89 0.81 35.06
CA MET A 1 7.79 -0.20 35.05
C MET A 1 6.71 0.11 33.99
N LEU A 2 6.09 1.29 33.99
CA LEU A 2 5.04 1.70 33.02
C LEU A 2 5.45 1.62 31.53
N ARG A 3 6.70 1.97 31.18
CA ARG A 3 7.22 1.86 29.79
C ARG A 3 7.37 0.42 29.28
N SER A 4 7.52 -0.55 30.18
CA SER A 4 7.65 -1.97 29.80
C SER A 4 6.30 -2.61 29.57
N LEU A 5 5.30 -2.23 30.38
CA LEU A 5 3.92 -2.71 30.26
C LEU A 5 3.28 -2.23 28.95
N SER A 6 3.51 -0.97 28.57
CA SER A 6 2.98 -0.44 27.30
C SER A 6 3.60 -1.15 26.09
N LYS A 7 4.92 -1.38 26.08
CA LYS A 7 5.61 -2.13 25.01
C LYS A 7 5.07 -3.55 24.85
N TYR A 8 4.78 -4.23 25.97
CA TYR A 8 4.22 -5.58 25.93
C TYR A 8 2.83 -5.61 25.27
N VAL A 9 1.93 -4.69 25.67
CA VAL A 9 0.60 -4.56 25.06
C VAL A 9 0.68 -4.23 23.58
N ILE A 10 1.59 -3.34 23.20
CA ILE A 10 1.84 -2.97 21.79
C ILE A 10 2.29 -4.21 20.99
N ASN A 11 3.25 -4.98 21.51
CA ASN A 11 3.73 -6.17 20.82
C ASN A 11 2.64 -7.24 20.67
N LEU A 12 1.77 -7.41 21.67
CA LEU A 12 0.60 -8.29 21.56
C LEU A 12 -0.38 -7.81 20.48
N LEU A 13 -0.60 -6.50 20.39
CA LEU A 13 -1.48 -5.91 19.39
C LEU A 13 -0.88 -6.09 17.98
N ILE A 14 0.41 -5.79 17.78
CA ILE A 14 1.10 -6.04 16.52
C ILE A 14 1.02 -7.52 16.14
N ALA A 15 1.31 -8.43 17.07
CA ALA A 15 1.21 -9.86 16.84
C ALA A 15 -0.22 -10.33 16.50
N TYR A 16 -1.25 -9.63 17.00
CA TYR A 16 -2.64 -9.87 16.61
C TYR A 16 -2.95 -9.34 15.20
N LEU A 17 -2.46 -8.15 14.86
CA LEU A 17 -2.66 -7.48 13.57
C LEU A 17 -2.02 -8.25 12.39
N GLU A 18 -0.90 -8.90 12.63
CA GLU A 18 -0.20 -9.71 11.63
C GLU A 18 -0.84 -11.06 11.35
N ARG A 19 -1.79 -11.51 12.20
CA ARG A 19 -2.46 -12.79 11.96
C ARG A 19 -3.16 -12.78 10.61
N PRO A 20 -3.19 -13.91 9.89
CA PRO A 20 -3.97 -14.02 8.67
C PRO A 20 -5.45 -13.72 8.96
N SER A 21 -6.11 -13.04 8.02
CA SER A 21 -7.55 -12.84 8.07
C SER A 21 -8.27 -14.15 7.74
N SER A 22 -9.51 -14.31 8.25
CA SER A 22 -10.29 -15.55 8.12
C SER A 22 -11.04 -15.69 6.78
N HIS A 23 -10.85 -14.75 5.84
CA HIS A 23 -11.56 -14.77 4.55
C HIS A 23 -10.81 -15.64 3.53
N GLN A 24 -11.57 -16.43 2.76
CA GLN A 24 -11.05 -17.17 1.60
C GLN A 24 -10.36 -16.22 0.64
N PHE A 25 -9.09 -16.50 0.34
CA PHE A 25 -8.26 -15.65 -0.52
C PHE A 25 -8.50 -16.01 -1.98
N GLU A 26 -8.64 -14.99 -2.83
CA GLU A 26 -8.53 -15.17 -4.28
C GLU A 26 -7.11 -15.67 -4.59
N LEU A 27 -7.02 -16.65 -5.49
CA LEU A 27 -5.75 -17.24 -5.94
C LEU A 27 -4.84 -16.14 -6.50
N ALA A 28 -3.53 -16.26 -6.25
CA ALA A 28 -2.54 -15.37 -6.84
C ALA A 28 -2.73 -15.34 -8.37
N THR A 29 -3.07 -14.18 -8.91
CA THR A 29 -3.36 -14.05 -10.35
C THR A 29 -2.08 -13.95 -11.18
N VAL A 30 -0.90 -13.85 -10.54
CA VAL A 30 0.37 -13.51 -11.19
C VAL A 30 1.43 -14.55 -10.81
N ASN A 31 2.12 -15.07 -11.83
CA ASN A 31 3.32 -15.89 -11.65
C ASN A 31 4.52 -14.99 -11.27
N ILE A 32 5.26 -15.35 -10.22
CA ILE A 32 6.40 -14.57 -9.69
C ILE A 32 7.49 -14.31 -10.75
N ASP A 33 7.79 -15.28 -11.63
CA ASP A 33 8.79 -15.10 -12.68
C ASP A 33 8.37 -14.02 -13.68
N LYS A 34 7.07 -13.96 -14.00
CA LYS A 34 6.52 -12.92 -14.86
C LYS A 34 6.56 -11.56 -14.17
N LEU A 35 6.27 -11.53 -12.87
CA LEU A 35 6.33 -10.31 -12.07
C LEU A 35 7.75 -9.72 -12.09
N ILE A 36 8.76 -10.54 -11.74
CA ILE A 36 10.18 -10.13 -11.70
C ILE A 36 10.66 -9.63 -13.06
N LYS A 37 10.32 -10.34 -14.15
CA LYS A 37 10.69 -9.92 -15.51
C LYS A 37 10.01 -8.63 -15.97
N THR A 38 8.87 -8.28 -15.39
CA THR A 38 8.10 -7.10 -15.79
C THR A 38 8.51 -5.86 -15.00
N LEU A 39 8.96 -6.04 -13.75
CA LEU A 39 9.32 -4.95 -12.83
C LEU A 39 10.53 -4.15 -13.32
N GLN A 40 10.48 -2.83 -13.08
CA GLN A 40 11.55 -1.88 -13.35
C GLN A 40 11.80 -1.01 -12.11
N PRO A 41 13.07 -0.65 -11.81
CA PRO A 41 13.38 0.22 -10.69
C PRO A 41 12.51 1.49 -10.68
N GLY A 42 11.95 1.83 -9.52
CA GLY A 42 11.00 2.93 -9.36
C GLY A 42 9.52 2.52 -9.45
N ASP A 43 9.23 1.30 -9.90
CA ASP A 43 7.87 0.77 -9.87
C ASP A 43 7.36 0.69 -8.43
N VAL A 44 6.12 1.17 -8.22
CA VAL A 44 5.39 0.97 -6.98
C VAL A 44 4.57 -0.32 -7.13
N LEU A 45 4.90 -1.32 -6.33
CA LEU A 45 4.17 -2.57 -6.25
C LEU A 45 3.03 -2.44 -5.24
N LEU A 46 1.80 -2.54 -5.71
CA LEU A 46 0.63 -2.65 -4.85
C LEU A 46 0.36 -4.11 -4.52
N VAL A 47 0.07 -4.37 -3.26
CA VAL A 47 -0.15 -5.71 -2.74
C VAL A 47 -1.48 -5.78 -2.01
N GLU A 48 -2.27 -6.78 -2.37
CA GLU A 48 -3.44 -7.18 -1.60
C GLU A 48 -3.01 -8.02 -0.40
N GLY A 49 -2.80 -7.37 0.74
CA GLY A 49 -2.36 -8.03 1.96
C GLY A 49 -3.42 -8.97 2.54
N LYS A 50 -2.93 -10.00 3.22
CA LYS A 50 -3.72 -11.10 3.81
C LYS A 50 -3.85 -11.01 5.33
N GLN A 51 -3.21 -10.03 5.97
CA GLN A 51 -3.18 -9.89 7.42
C GLN A 51 -4.43 -9.17 7.91
N LYS A 52 -4.74 -9.27 9.21
CA LYS A 52 -5.83 -8.48 9.81
C LYS A 52 -5.60 -6.98 9.59
N PHE A 53 -4.37 -6.50 9.75
CA PHE A 53 -3.97 -5.13 9.40
C PHE A 53 -4.45 -4.73 7.99
N SER A 54 -4.25 -5.61 7.01
CA SER A 54 -4.67 -5.42 5.64
C SER A 54 -6.19 -5.26 5.52
N SER A 55 -6.97 -6.06 6.23
CA SER A 55 -8.45 -5.96 6.22
C SER A 55 -8.96 -4.59 6.68
N ALA A 56 -8.36 -3.99 7.72
CA ALA A 56 -8.75 -2.64 8.14
C ALA A 56 -8.40 -1.58 7.10
N ILE A 57 -7.22 -1.68 6.47
CA ILE A 57 -6.85 -0.76 5.39
C ILE A 57 -7.87 -0.88 4.27
N LYS A 58 -8.16 -2.10 3.78
CA LYS A 58 -9.13 -2.31 2.70
C LYS A 58 -10.50 -1.72 3.03
N TYR A 59 -10.96 -1.91 4.26
CA TYR A 59 -12.22 -1.34 4.74
C TYR A 59 -12.20 0.20 4.76
N LEU A 60 -11.10 0.82 5.18
CA LEU A 60 -11.01 2.28 5.26
C LEU A 60 -10.86 2.94 3.90
N THR A 61 -10.04 2.36 3.04
CA THR A 61 -9.72 2.89 1.73
C THR A 61 -10.72 2.46 0.66
N GLN A 62 -11.66 1.56 1.01
CA GLN A 62 -12.62 0.96 0.10
C GLN A 62 -11.94 0.42 -1.16
N SER A 63 -10.81 -0.26 -0.97
CA SER A 63 -9.94 -0.77 -2.04
C SER A 63 -9.29 -2.08 -1.62
N ASN A 64 -8.99 -2.97 -2.57
CA ASN A 64 -8.27 -4.21 -2.30
C ASN A 64 -6.79 -3.96 -1.95
N TRP A 65 -6.23 -2.83 -2.37
CA TRP A 65 -4.83 -2.49 -2.11
C TRP A 65 -4.63 -2.07 -0.67
N SER A 66 -3.97 -2.91 0.11
CA SER A 66 -3.69 -2.64 1.52
C SER A 66 -2.24 -2.32 1.81
N HIS A 67 -1.34 -2.58 0.85
CA HIS A 67 0.09 -2.39 1.03
C HIS A 67 0.74 -1.91 -0.27
N ALA A 68 1.87 -1.22 -0.12
CA ALA A 68 2.67 -0.70 -1.23
C ALA A 68 4.16 -0.91 -0.93
N ALA A 69 4.94 -1.26 -1.93
CA ALA A 69 6.39 -1.39 -1.85
C ALA A 69 7.04 -0.70 -3.06
N LEU A 70 8.25 -0.17 -2.91
CA LEU A 70 9.02 0.38 -4.03
C LEU A 70 10.01 -0.66 -4.52
N TYR A 71 9.97 -1.02 -5.81
CA TYR A 71 10.99 -1.87 -6.40
C TYR A 71 12.25 -1.08 -6.73
N ILE A 72 13.40 -1.57 -6.27
CA ILE A 72 14.69 -0.88 -6.43
C ILE A 72 15.64 -1.60 -7.39
N GLY A 73 15.24 -2.77 -7.92
CA GLY A 73 16.01 -3.55 -8.87
C GLY A 73 16.49 -4.88 -8.29
N ASN A 74 16.95 -5.78 -9.16
CA ASN A 74 17.55 -7.07 -8.81
C ASN A 74 16.71 -7.95 -7.87
N GLY A 75 15.38 -7.94 -8.00
CA GLY A 75 14.49 -8.70 -7.12
C GLY A 75 14.20 -8.03 -5.78
N VAL A 76 14.83 -6.89 -5.48
CA VAL A 76 14.70 -6.23 -4.17
C VAL A 76 13.64 -5.14 -4.19
N ILE A 77 12.85 -5.11 -3.13
CA ILE A 77 11.88 -4.06 -2.82
C ILE A 77 12.21 -3.39 -1.47
N ILE A 78 11.79 -2.14 -1.32
CA ILE A 78 11.76 -1.44 -0.03
C ILE A 78 10.32 -1.23 0.39
N GLU A 79 10.02 -1.54 1.64
CA GLU A 79 8.68 -1.42 2.20
C GLU A 79 8.67 -1.06 3.68
N ALA A 80 7.49 -0.68 4.16
CA ALA A 80 7.24 -0.41 5.56
C ALA A 80 6.64 -1.65 6.25
N ASP A 81 7.39 -2.25 7.17
CA ASP A 81 6.94 -3.33 8.05
C ASP A 81 6.51 -2.79 9.42
N LEU A 82 5.50 -3.42 10.03
CA LEU A 82 4.94 -3.00 11.32
C LEU A 82 5.90 -3.21 12.49
N LYS A 83 6.77 -4.21 12.44
CA LYS A 83 7.73 -4.55 13.49
C LYS A 83 9.11 -3.99 13.18
N LEU A 84 9.55 -4.21 11.95
CA LEU A 84 10.93 -3.95 11.55
C LEU A 84 11.14 -2.53 11.03
N GLY A 85 10.07 -1.78 10.78
CA GLY A 85 10.15 -0.45 10.20
C GLY A 85 10.39 -0.52 8.70
N VAL A 86 11.07 0.47 8.14
CA VAL A 86 11.47 0.46 6.73
C VAL A 86 12.54 -0.60 6.50
N ILE A 87 12.28 -1.56 5.63
CA ILE A 87 13.19 -2.68 5.35
C ILE A 87 13.31 -2.95 3.85
N LYS A 88 14.46 -3.53 3.47
CA LYS A 88 14.64 -4.20 2.19
C LYS A 88 14.20 -5.66 2.29
N THR A 89 13.44 -6.13 1.32
CA THR A 89 13.00 -7.51 1.22
C THR A 89 13.06 -7.99 -0.22
N GLU A 90 13.10 -9.30 -0.38
CA GLU A 90 13.02 -9.95 -1.69
C GLU A 90 11.56 -9.99 -2.18
N ILE A 91 11.37 -9.78 -3.47
CA ILE A 91 10.05 -9.74 -4.13
C ILE A 91 9.29 -11.07 -4.03
N GLU A 92 10.00 -12.18 -3.89
CA GLU A 92 9.48 -13.54 -3.70
C GLU A 92 8.55 -13.63 -2.48
N LYS A 93 8.71 -12.73 -1.49
CA LYS A 93 7.76 -12.57 -0.38
C LYS A 93 6.30 -12.44 -0.87
N TYR A 94 6.09 -11.90 -2.06
CA TYR A 94 4.77 -11.65 -2.64
C TYR A 94 4.33 -12.66 -3.71
N GLN A 95 4.99 -13.81 -3.85
CA GLN A 95 4.67 -14.85 -4.84
C GLN A 95 3.18 -15.28 -4.82
N ASP A 96 2.58 -15.36 -3.64
CA ASP A 96 1.21 -15.86 -3.45
C ASP A 96 0.19 -14.73 -3.28
N TYR A 97 0.56 -13.49 -3.59
CA TYR A 97 -0.28 -12.31 -3.37
C TYR A 97 -0.85 -11.78 -4.68
N HIS A 98 -2.07 -11.22 -4.64
CA HIS A 98 -2.54 -10.40 -5.74
C HIS A 98 -1.74 -9.10 -5.76
N THR A 99 -1.11 -8.82 -6.90
CA THR A 99 -0.21 -7.69 -7.07
C THR A 99 -0.55 -6.87 -8.31
N ARG A 100 -0.15 -5.60 -8.28
CA ARG A 100 -0.25 -4.68 -9.42
C ARG A 100 0.96 -3.76 -9.44
N ILE A 101 1.51 -3.54 -10.63
CA ILE A 101 2.62 -2.63 -10.83
C ILE A 101 2.05 -1.26 -11.22
N CYS A 102 2.44 -0.23 -10.48
CA CYS A 102 2.22 1.18 -10.81
C CYS A 102 3.56 1.79 -11.21
N ARG A 103 3.75 2.02 -12.51
CA ARG A 103 5.00 2.57 -13.06
C ARG A 103 4.92 4.08 -13.26
N PRO A 104 5.80 4.90 -12.65
CA PRO A 104 5.83 6.32 -12.91
C PRO A 104 6.17 6.61 -14.38
N ILE A 105 5.39 7.48 -15.02
CA ILE A 105 5.54 7.84 -16.44
C ILE A 105 6.46 9.06 -16.55
N ASN A 106 7.38 9.05 -17.52
CA ASN A 106 8.28 10.19 -17.85
C ASN A 106 9.15 10.66 -16.66
N ILE A 107 9.49 9.77 -15.74
CA ILE A 107 10.47 10.07 -14.68
C ILE A 107 11.89 9.89 -15.24
N SER A 108 12.82 10.77 -14.86
CA SER A 108 14.22 10.67 -15.28
C SER A 108 14.97 9.63 -14.45
N ASP A 109 16.01 9.02 -15.01
CA ASP A 109 16.88 8.08 -14.27
C ASP A 109 17.55 8.74 -13.06
N SER A 110 17.89 10.04 -13.17
CA SER A 110 18.42 10.82 -12.04
C SER A 110 17.40 10.97 -10.92
N ASP A 111 16.14 11.26 -11.25
CA ASP A 111 15.08 11.42 -10.25
C ASP A 111 14.69 10.08 -9.62
N LEU A 112 14.72 9.00 -10.39
CA LEU A 112 14.58 7.64 -9.89
C LEU A 112 15.66 7.32 -8.85
N GLY A 113 16.92 7.63 -9.15
CA GLY A 113 18.03 7.48 -8.21
C GLY A 113 17.81 8.26 -6.92
N LEU A 114 17.29 9.50 -7.01
CA LEU A 114 16.95 10.32 -5.83
C LEU A 114 15.84 9.68 -4.98
N ILE A 115 14.78 9.14 -5.60
CA ILE A 115 13.70 8.44 -4.88
C ILE A 115 14.26 7.22 -4.14
N VAL A 116 15.04 6.38 -4.83
CA VAL A 116 15.59 5.16 -4.24
C VAL A 116 16.47 5.51 -3.04
N HIS A 117 17.44 6.40 -3.23
CA HIS A 117 18.32 6.87 -2.16
C HIS A 117 17.54 7.49 -0.99
N PHE A 118 16.46 8.22 -1.28
CA PHE A 118 15.62 8.84 -0.26
C PHE A 118 14.96 7.81 0.66
N ILE A 119 14.47 6.69 0.12
CA ILE A 119 13.85 5.64 0.94
C ILE A 119 14.92 4.79 1.62
N GLU A 120 16.03 4.48 0.94
CA GLU A 120 17.15 3.73 1.55
C GLU A 120 17.74 4.46 2.76
N ALA A 121 17.88 5.78 2.70
CA ALA A 121 18.34 6.61 3.83
C ALA A 121 17.40 6.56 5.06
N ARG A 122 16.22 5.94 4.92
CA ARG A 122 15.19 5.80 5.95
C ARG A 122 15.04 4.36 6.43
N GLU A 123 15.88 3.44 5.97
CA GLU A 123 15.93 2.07 6.46
C GLU A 123 16.07 2.03 8.00
N GLY A 124 15.33 1.15 8.65
CA GLY A 124 15.28 1.03 10.11
C GLY A 124 14.44 2.10 10.83
N LEU A 125 13.85 3.07 10.13
CA LEU A 125 12.88 3.98 10.76
C LEU A 125 11.66 3.17 11.23
N THR A 126 11.48 3.14 12.55
CA THR A 126 10.35 2.49 13.21
C THR A 126 9.16 3.43 13.32
N TYR A 127 7.96 2.84 13.37
CA TYR A 127 6.74 3.60 13.23
C TYR A 127 6.06 3.99 14.54
N ASP A 128 5.34 5.11 14.49
CA ASP A 128 4.58 5.62 15.62
C ASP A 128 3.35 4.74 15.89
N ILE A 129 3.28 4.26 17.12
CA ILE A 129 2.27 3.36 17.69
C ILE A 129 0.85 3.91 17.53
N LYS A 130 0.69 5.24 17.43
CA LYS A 130 -0.60 5.90 17.23
C LYS A 130 -1.34 5.41 15.99
N ASN A 131 -0.64 5.26 14.86
CA ASN A 131 -1.25 4.79 13.61
C ASN A 131 -1.76 3.34 13.73
N ILE A 132 -1.07 2.53 14.52
CA ILE A 132 -1.42 1.12 14.77
C ILE A 132 -2.72 1.02 15.58
N PHE A 133 -2.85 1.81 16.66
CA PHE A 133 -4.07 1.85 17.47
C PHE A 133 -5.27 2.43 16.70
N ASP A 134 -5.05 3.48 15.93
CA ASP A 134 -6.10 4.08 15.10
C ASP A 134 -6.62 3.10 14.05
N LEU A 135 -5.77 2.23 13.52
CA LEU A 135 -6.23 1.21 12.59
C LEU A 135 -6.94 0.05 13.31
N ALA A 136 -6.44 -0.36 14.48
CA ALA A 136 -7.00 -1.46 15.25
C ALA A 136 -8.48 -1.26 15.63
N LYS A 137 -8.94 0.00 15.78
CA LYS A 137 -10.36 0.31 16.06
C LYS A 137 -11.32 -0.15 14.97
N PHE A 138 -10.83 -0.33 13.74
CA PHE A 138 -11.62 -0.77 12.58
C PHE A 138 -11.59 -2.29 12.37
N LEU A 139 -10.86 -3.05 13.18
CA LEU A 139 -10.78 -4.51 13.10
C LEU A 139 -11.83 -5.24 13.94
N PHE A 140 -12.60 -4.50 14.74
CA PHE A 140 -13.67 -5.05 15.52
C PHE A 140 -15.00 -4.85 14.78
N PRO A 141 -15.72 -5.92 14.39
CA PRO A 141 -16.99 -5.83 13.65
C PRO A 141 -18.07 -5.05 14.41
N ALA A 142 -17.95 -5.00 15.74
CA ALA A 142 -18.48 -3.96 16.59
C ALA A 142 -17.50 -3.81 17.76
N PRO A 143 -16.73 -2.71 17.89
CA PRO A 143 -16.01 -2.49 19.14
C PRO A 143 -17.06 -2.47 20.27
N PRO A 144 -16.76 -2.98 21.48
CA PRO A 144 -17.71 -3.09 22.60
C PRO A 144 -17.97 -1.69 23.20
N VAL A 145 -18.48 -0.79 22.37
CA VAL A 145 -18.74 0.60 22.68
C VAL A 145 -20.23 0.84 22.43
N PRO A 146 -20.93 1.45 23.39
CA PRO A 146 -22.34 1.79 23.23
C PRO A 146 -22.59 2.55 21.93
N LEU A 147 -23.72 2.30 21.25
CA LEU A 147 -24.09 2.95 19.98
C LEU A 147 -23.97 4.49 20.02
N ARG A 148 -24.16 5.10 21.20
CA ARG A 148 -24.01 6.55 21.43
C ARG A 148 -22.57 7.04 21.25
N TRP A 149 -21.59 6.19 21.53
CA TRP A 149 -20.16 6.50 21.39
C TRP A 149 -19.65 6.16 20.00
N LYS A 150 -20.37 5.34 19.23
CA LYS A 150 -20.03 4.98 17.84
C LYS A 150 -19.92 6.23 16.95
N ARG A 151 -20.88 7.16 17.01
CA ARG A 151 -20.81 8.45 16.29
C ARG A 151 -19.66 9.31 16.78
N LYS A 152 -19.51 9.43 18.10
CA LYS A 152 -18.44 10.21 18.73
C LYS A 152 -17.04 9.67 18.43
N MET A 153 -16.87 8.35 18.27
CA MET A 153 -15.60 7.71 17.87
C MET A 153 -15.26 7.92 16.39
N LEU A 154 -16.26 7.90 15.51
CA LEU A 154 -16.10 8.27 14.11
C LEU A 154 -15.74 9.76 13.97
N GLU A 155 -16.32 10.62 14.83
CA GLU A 155 -16.02 12.05 14.92
C GLU A 155 -14.67 12.33 15.63
N MET A 156 -14.26 11.54 16.63
CA MET A 156 -12.97 11.68 17.34
C MET A 156 -11.74 11.33 16.49
N GLY A 157 -11.95 10.68 15.34
CA GLY A 157 -10.89 10.41 14.35
C GLY A 157 -10.89 11.39 13.17
N SER A 158 -11.76 12.40 13.18
CA SER A 158 -12.11 13.22 12.00
C SER A 158 -11.13 14.35 11.66
N GLN A 159 -9.85 14.23 12.00
CA GLN A 159 -8.86 15.22 11.56
C GLN A 159 -7.62 14.67 10.85
N ASP A 160 -7.39 13.36 10.80
CA ASP A 160 -6.38 12.79 9.89
C ASP A 160 -6.83 11.39 9.47
N PRO A 161 -7.11 11.13 8.17
CA PRO A 161 -7.41 9.78 7.69
C PRO A 161 -6.23 8.86 8.00
N THR A 162 -6.58 7.63 8.31
CA THR A 162 -5.70 6.58 8.83
C THR A 162 -4.43 6.48 7.99
N LYS A 163 -3.29 6.87 8.57
CA LYS A 163 -2.01 7.00 7.88
C LYS A 163 -1.52 5.61 7.49
N VAL A 164 -1.67 5.25 6.22
CA VAL A 164 -1.11 4.01 5.70
C VAL A 164 0.38 4.25 5.48
N ILE A 165 1.17 3.55 6.27
CA ILE A 165 2.57 3.86 6.50
C ILE A 165 3.40 3.63 5.23
N CYS A 166 3.19 2.49 4.58
CA CYS A 166 3.91 2.09 3.38
C CYS A 166 3.69 3.07 2.21
N SER A 167 2.45 3.51 1.98
CA SER A 167 2.15 4.53 0.96
C SER A 167 2.68 5.91 1.35
N SER A 168 2.73 6.24 2.65
CA SER A 168 3.20 7.55 3.13
C SER A 168 4.69 7.79 2.84
N ILE A 169 5.56 6.79 3.06
CA ILE A 169 7.00 6.95 2.82
C ILE A 169 7.32 7.01 1.33
N ILE A 170 6.63 6.18 0.52
CA ILE A 170 6.75 6.21 -0.94
C ILE A 170 6.26 7.56 -1.46
N ALA A 171 5.10 8.04 -0.99
CA ALA A 171 4.59 9.34 -1.38
C ALA A 171 5.54 10.48 -1.02
N LEU A 172 6.16 10.43 0.16
CA LEU A 172 7.16 11.42 0.57
C LEU A 172 8.40 11.41 -0.36
N ALA A 173 8.82 10.23 -0.83
CA ALA A 173 9.94 10.11 -1.76
C ALA A 173 9.61 10.77 -3.12
N PHE A 174 8.46 10.46 -3.72
CA PHE A 174 8.02 11.13 -4.96
C PHE A 174 7.83 12.65 -4.77
N GLN A 175 7.35 13.09 -3.61
CA GLN A 175 7.21 14.52 -3.31
C GLN A 175 8.54 15.25 -3.21
N SER A 176 9.62 14.58 -2.79
CA SER A 176 10.95 15.18 -2.68
C SER A 176 11.47 15.70 -4.03
N ILE A 177 11.11 15.02 -5.12
CA ILE A 177 11.40 15.41 -6.50
C ILE A 177 10.23 16.14 -7.19
N LYS A 178 9.18 16.50 -6.43
CA LYS A 178 7.94 17.12 -6.92
C LYS A 178 7.21 16.31 -7.99
N TYR A 179 7.35 14.98 -7.97
CA TYR A 179 6.60 14.11 -8.86
C TYR A 179 5.12 14.02 -8.43
N PRO A 180 4.15 14.26 -9.33
CA PRO A 180 2.75 14.31 -8.96
C PRO A 180 2.14 12.91 -8.83
N ILE A 181 1.71 12.53 -7.62
CA ILE A 181 0.88 11.32 -7.42
C ILE A 181 -0.60 11.67 -7.64
N LEU A 182 -1.20 12.47 -6.76
CA LEU A 182 -2.55 13.02 -6.95
C LEU A 182 -2.56 14.49 -6.55
N PRO A 183 -2.02 15.39 -7.39
CA PRO A 183 -2.02 16.81 -7.09
C PRO A 183 -3.44 17.35 -7.05
N ILE A 184 -3.69 18.33 -6.18
CA ILE A 184 -4.92 19.11 -6.18
C ILE A 184 -4.75 20.23 -7.19
N GLU A 185 -5.50 20.16 -8.28
CA GLU A 185 -5.60 21.22 -9.28
C GLU A 185 -6.47 22.37 -8.74
N LYS A 186 -5.94 23.58 -8.80
CA LYS A 186 -6.64 24.83 -8.48
C LYS A 186 -6.56 25.74 -9.69
N CYS A 187 -7.68 26.39 -10.04
CA CYS A 187 -7.68 27.43 -11.05
C CYS A 187 -7.65 28.79 -10.35
N ILE A 188 -6.53 29.50 -10.46
CA ILE A 188 -6.35 30.83 -9.86
C ILE A 188 -6.07 31.80 -11.00
N LYS A 189 -6.95 32.80 -11.18
CA LYS A 189 -6.85 33.82 -12.24
C LYS A 189 -6.66 33.23 -13.66
N GLY A 190 -7.34 32.11 -13.96
CA GLY A 190 -7.25 31.45 -15.26
C GLY A 190 -5.99 30.59 -15.48
N ARG A 191 -5.12 30.46 -14.47
CA ARG A 191 -3.97 29.56 -14.49
C ARG A 191 -4.24 28.32 -13.65
N LYS A 192 -3.83 27.16 -14.16
CA LYS A 192 -3.83 25.91 -13.41
C LYS A 192 -2.61 25.87 -12.50
N GLU A 193 -2.85 25.79 -11.20
CA GLU A 193 -1.83 25.57 -10.18
C GLU A 193 -2.06 24.21 -9.53
N TYR A 194 -0.98 23.49 -9.27
CA TYR A 194 -1.02 22.16 -8.66
C TYR A 194 -0.42 22.23 -7.26
N THR A 195 -1.15 21.72 -6.27
CA THR A 195 -0.67 21.62 -4.89
C THR A 195 -0.58 20.17 -4.45
N THR A 196 0.50 19.80 -3.76
CA THR A 196 0.69 18.46 -3.22
C THR A 196 -0.17 18.25 -1.98
N ARG A 197 -0.78 17.07 -1.86
CA ARG A 197 -1.41 16.63 -0.60
C ARG A 197 -0.34 16.33 0.43
N HIS A 198 -0.67 16.38 1.71
CA HIS A 198 0.24 15.89 2.74
C HIS A 198 0.50 14.39 2.52
N HIS A 199 1.76 13.97 2.56
CA HIS A 199 2.18 12.59 2.25
C HIS A 199 1.45 11.53 3.09
N SER A 200 1.07 11.86 4.33
CA SER A 200 0.37 10.94 5.24
C SER A 200 -1.06 10.59 4.83
N PHE A 201 -1.62 11.29 3.84
CA PHE A 201 -2.97 11.02 3.34
C PHE A 201 -2.99 10.11 2.11
N PHE A 202 -1.82 9.72 1.61
CA PHE A 202 -1.76 8.77 0.52
C PHE A 202 -2.01 7.37 1.02
N THR A 203 -2.86 6.68 0.29
CA THR A 203 -3.20 5.27 0.44
C THR A 203 -2.59 4.50 -0.74
N PRO A 204 -2.41 3.16 -0.63
CA PRO A 204 -1.90 2.36 -1.73
C PRO A 204 -2.71 2.54 -3.03
N SER A 205 -4.04 2.68 -2.92
CA SER A 205 -4.92 2.86 -4.07
C SER A 205 -4.75 4.20 -4.79
N ASP A 206 -4.13 5.21 -4.16
CA ASP A 206 -3.89 6.49 -4.83
C ASP A 206 -2.87 6.39 -5.96
N PHE A 207 -1.92 5.45 -5.87
CA PHE A 207 -0.99 5.14 -6.97
C PHE A 207 -1.71 4.46 -8.14
N ASP A 208 -2.67 3.57 -7.87
CA ASP A 208 -3.51 2.91 -8.88
C ASP A 208 -4.42 3.91 -9.61
N ARG A 209 -4.92 4.91 -8.88
CA ARG A 209 -5.82 5.95 -9.40
C ARG A 209 -5.11 7.10 -10.11
N SER A 210 -3.81 7.24 -9.89
CA SER A 210 -3.06 8.38 -10.40
C SER A 210 -2.94 8.32 -11.93
N PRO A 211 -3.20 9.43 -12.64
CA PRO A 211 -2.97 9.49 -14.09
C PRO A 211 -1.47 9.53 -14.45
N PHE A 212 -0.59 9.71 -13.45
CA PHE A 212 0.84 9.79 -13.64
C PHE A 212 1.52 8.43 -13.45
N PHE A 213 0.75 7.36 -13.22
CA PHE A 213 1.28 6.01 -13.12
C PHE A 213 0.62 5.11 -14.16
N GLN A 214 1.43 4.38 -14.91
CA GLN A 214 0.96 3.34 -15.80
C GLN A 214 0.66 2.07 -14.99
N ILE A 215 -0.53 1.52 -15.18
CA ILE A 215 -0.94 0.27 -14.54
C ILE A 215 -0.53 -0.91 -15.39
N ILE A 216 0.37 -1.73 -14.86
CA ILE A 216 0.92 -2.90 -15.54
C ILE A 216 0.44 -4.16 -14.83
N LYS A 217 -0.18 -5.06 -15.61
CA LYS A 217 -0.55 -6.41 -15.19
C LYS A 217 0.44 -7.39 -15.83
N PRO A 218 1.32 -8.05 -15.06
CA PRO A 218 2.37 -8.91 -15.64
C PRO A 218 1.83 -10.04 -16.51
N THR A 219 0.60 -10.50 -16.25
CA THR A 219 -0.07 -11.51 -17.08
C THR A 219 -0.39 -11.05 -18.49
N LEU A 220 -0.58 -9.74 -18.70
CA LEU A 220 -0.95 -9.13 -19.97
C LEU A 220 0.22 -8.41 -20.66
N ALA A 221 1.43 -8.47 -20.09
CA ALA A 221 2.61 -7.83 -20.68
C ALA A 221 3.10 -8.54 -21.97
N GLY A 222 2.52 -9.68 -22.34
CA GLY A 222 2.77 -10.41 -23.59
C GLY A 222 1.57 -10.41 -24.55
N VAL A 223 1.64 -11.21 -25.61
CA VAL A 223 0.52 -11.40 -26.56
C VAL A 223 -0.59 -12.19 -25.86
N PHE A 224 -1.62 -11.50 -25.40
CA PHE A 224 -2.84 -12.11 -24.88
C PHE A 224 -3.93 -12.03 -25.96
N ASP A 225 -4.37 -13.18 -26.48
CA ASP A 225 -5.61 -13.32 -27.24
C ASP A 225 -6.65 -14.03 -26.36
N TYR A 226 -7.77 -13.36 -26.13
CA TYR A 226 -8.86 -13.92 -25.31
C TYR A 226 -9.54 -15.13 -25.97
N LYS A 227 -9.35 -15.31 -27.29
CA LYS A 227 -9.90 -16.45 -28.05
C LYS A 227 -9.16 -17.75 -27.80
N ASP A 228 -7.91 -17.68 -27.34
CA ASP A 228 -7.08 -18.85 -27.05
C ASP A 228 -7.34 -19.44 -25.65
N ILE A 229 -8.31 -18.90 -24.90
CA ILE A 229 -8.65 -19.38 -23.55
C ILE A 229 -9.36 -20.74 -23.65
N PRO A 230 -8.83 -21.81 -23.03
CA PRO A 230 -9.46 -23.12 -23.04
C PRO A 230 -10.60 -23.18 -22.01
N TRP A 231 -11.79 -22.74 -22.42
CA TRP A 231 -12.98 -22.81 -21.58
C TRP A 231 -13.45 -24.26 -21.41
N ILE A 232 -13.55 -24.72 -20.16
CA ILE A 232 -14.24 -25.97 -19.85
C ILE A 232 -15.73 -25.64 -19.80
N MET A 233 -16.50 -26.18 -20.74
CA MET A 233 -17.95 -26.09 -20.71
C MET A 233 -18.47 -27.01 -19.61
N HIS A 234 -18.92 -26.43 -18.49
CA HIS A 234 -19.65 -27.20 -17.48
C HIS A 234 -21.05 -27.52 -18.04
N SER A 235 -21.31 -28.79 -18.34
CA SER A 235 -22.67 -29.28 -18.58
C SER A 235 -23.42 -29.25 -17.24
N ASN A 236 -24.42 -28.39 -17.11
CA ASN A 236 -25.36 -28.44 -15.99
C ASN A 236 -26.17 -29.75 -16.11
N THR A 237 -25.72 -30.80 -15.42
CA THR A 237 -26.53 -31.98 -15.08
C THR A 237 -27.02 -31.86 -13.67
#